data_AF-A0A2J8UF21-F1
#
_entry.id   AF-A0A2J8UF21-F1
#
_cell.length_a   1.000
_cell.length_b   1.000
_cell.length_c   1.000
_cell.angle_alpha   90.00
_cell.angle_beta   90.00
_cell.angle_gamma   90.00
#
_symmetry.space_group_name_H-M   'P 1'
#
loop_
_entity.id
_entity.type
_entity.pdbx_description
1 polymer ?
#
loop_
_entity_poly.entity_id
_entity_poly.type
_entity_poly.pdbx_seq_one_letter_code
_entity_poly.pdbx_strand_id
1 'polypeptide(L)'
;MKFLIFAFFGGVHLLSLCSGKAIYKNGISKRTFEEIKEEIASYGDVAKAIINLAVYGKAQNRSYERLALLVDTVGPRLSGSKNLEKAIQIMYQNLQQDGLENVHLEPVRIPHWERGEESAVMLEPRIHKIAILGLGSSIGTPPEGITAEVLVVTSFDELQRRASEARGKIVVYNQPYINYSRTVQY
;
A
#
# COMPACT_ATOMS: atom_id res chain seq x y z
N MET A 1 1.57 51.33 39.97
CA MET A 1 1.25 50.61 38.72
C MET A 1 1.64 49.15 38.90
N LYS A 2 0.67 48.24 38.73
CA LYS A 2 0.78 46.79 38.96
C LYS A 2 1.63 46.13 37.86
N PHE A 3 2.63 45.34 38.22
CA PHE A 3 3.26 44.38 37.31
C PHE A 3 2.68 43.00 37.60
N LEU A 4 1.89 42.48 36.65
CA LEU A 4 1.40 41.10 36.63
C LEU A 4 2.44 40.21 35.97
N ILE A 5 2.80 39.14 36.66
CA ILE A 5 3.59 38.02 36.15
C ILE A 5 2.64 37.11 35.35
N PHE A 6 2.95 36.84 34.08
CA PHE A 6 2.30 35.78 33.30
C PHE A 6 3.33 34.70 32.97
N ALA A 7 3.16 33.53 33.59
CA ALA A 7 3.86 32.31 33.22
C ALA A 7 3.16 31.68 32.01
N PHE A 8 3.89 31.50 30.90
CA PHE A 8 3.43 30.81 29.70
C PHE A 8 3.66 29.30 29.87
N PHE A 9 2.59 28.53 30.07
CA PHE A 9 2.63 27.06 29.97
C PHE A 9 2.47 26.66 28.49
N GLY A 10 3.49 26.03 27.91
CA GLY A 10 3.44 25.45 26.57
C GLY A 10 2.55 24.21 26.54
N GLY A 11 1.40 24.30 25.88
CA GLY A 11 0.53 23.17 25.57
C GLY A 11 0.87 22.59 24.19
N VAL A 12 1.34 21.35 24.16
CA VAL A 12 1.45 20.55 22.94
C VAL A 12 0.05 20.09 22.55
N HIS A 13 -0.53 20.68 21.51
CA HIS A 13 -1.76 20.17 20.89
C HIS A 13 -1.42 18.94 20.04
N LEU A 14 -1.51 17.75 20.64
CA LEU A 14 -1.62 16.50 19.89
C LEU A 14 -3.07 16.39 19.41
N LEU A 15 -3.29 16.55 18.10
CA LEU A 15 -4.56 16.23 17.46
C LEU A 15 -4.80 14.72 17.62
N SER A 16 -5.65 14.37 18.57
CA SER A 16 -6.18 13.03 18.78
C SER A 16 -6.92 12.60 17.50
N LEU A 17 -6.30 11.71 16.73
CA LEU A 17 -6.99 10.86 15.78
C LEU A 17 -8.25 10.31 16.46
N CYS A 18 -9.38 10.33 15.76
CA CYS A 18 -10.64 9.74 16.20
C CYS A 18 -10.44 8.25 16.50
N SER A 19 -10.03 7.93 17.72
CA SER A 19 -10.19 6.60 18.31
C SER A 19 -11.69 6.44 18.53
N GLY A 20 -12.32 5.54 17.77
CA GLY A 20 -13.70 5.15 18.01
C GLY A 20 -13.84 4.79 19.48
N LYS A 21 -14.60 5.58 20.23
CA LYS A 21 -14.85 5.31 21.65
C LYS A 21 -15.52 3.94 21.74
N ALA A 22 -14.81 2.96 22.29
CA ALA A 22 -15.43 1.75 22.77
C ALA A 22 -16.56 2.18 23.73
N ILE A 23 -17.79 1.75 23.42
CA ILE A 23 -18.91 1.89 24.34
C ILE A 23 -18.63 0.96 25.51
N TYR A 24 -17.82 1.42 26.46
CA TYR A 24 -17.65 0.78 27.76
C TYR A 24 -18.95 1.02 28.55
N LYS A 25 -19.90 0.11 28.40
CA LYS A 25 -20.95 -0.05 29.41
C LYS A 25 -20.25 -0.44 30.72
N ASN A 26 -20.33 0.44 31.71
CA ASN A 26 -19.92 0.14 33.09
C ASN A 26 -20.71 -1.08 33.59
N GLY A 27 -20.03 -2.23 33.64
CA GLY A 27 -20.61 -3.52 34.04
C GLY A 27 -19.98 -4.69 33.27
N ILE A 28 -18.66 -4.86 33.35
CA ILE A 28 -18.00 -6.02 32.73
C ILE A 28 -18.05 -7.18 33.73
N SER A 29 -19.06 -8.04 33.59
CA SER A 29 -18.86 -9.45 33.91
C SER A 29 -17.75 -9.96 32.99
N LYS A 30 -16.63 -10.44 33.56
CA LYS A 30 -15.61 -11.13 32.77
C LYS A 30 -16.24 -12.41 32.27
N ARG A 31 -16.61 -12.45 30.98
CA ARG A 31 -17.10 -13.68 30.35
C ARG A 31 -16.11 -14.80 30.61
N THR A 32 -16.61 -15.95 31.07
CA THR A 32 -15.76 -17.10 31.30
C THR A 32 -15.29 -17.68 29.96
N PHE A 33 -14.19 -18.42 29.96
CA PHE A 33 -13.71 -19.09 28.75
C PHE A 33 -14.76 -20.04 28.15
N GLU A 34 -15.58 -20.68 28.99
CA GLU A 34 -16.65 -21.56 28.54
C GLU A 34 -17.81 -20.78 27.91
N GLU A 35 -18.21 -19.64 28.48
CA GLU A 35 -19.22 -18.76 27.87
C GLU A 35 -18.79 -18.27 26.47
N ILE A 36 -17.50 -17.95 26.29
CA ILE A 36 -16.94 -17.57 24.99
C ILE A 36 -16.98 -18.75 24.01
N LYS A 37 -16.65 -19.96 24.47
CA LYS A 37 -16.71 -21.17 23.63
C LYS A 37 -18.13 -21.48 23.19
N GLU A 38 -19.11 -21.38 24.09
CA GLU A 38 -20.52 -21.60 23.80
C GLU A 38 -21.05 -20.55 22.81
N GLU A 39 -20.71 -19.28 23.00
CA GLU A 39 -21.04 -18.21 22.06
C GLU A 39 -20.46 -18.49 20.67
N ILE A 40 -19.17 -18.83 20.55
CA ILE A 40 -18.53 -19.15 19.27
C ILE A 40 -19.22 -20.37 18.62
N ALA A 41 -19.50 -21.42 19.39
CA ALA A 41 -20.17 -22.62 18.89
C ALA A 41 -21.58 -22.31 18.36
N SER A 42 -22.28 -21.35 18.96
CA SER A 42 -23.63 -20.94 18.53
C SER A 42 -23.68 -20.38 17.11
N TYR A 43 -22.58 -19.83 16.59
CA TYR A 43 -22.49 -19.34 15.21
C TYR A 43 -22.24 -20.44 14.18
N GLY A 44 -22.11 -21.71 14.60
CA GLY A 44 -21.76 -22.82 13.73
C GLY A 44 -22.65 -22.95 12.49
N ASP A 45 -23.97 -22.81 12.66
CA ASP A 45 -24.90 -22.93 11.54
C ASP A 45 -24.90 -21.70 10.62
N VAL A 46 -24.66 -20.51 11.18
CA VAL A 46 -24.44 -19.28 10.39
C VAL A 46 -23.18 -19.41 9.54
N ALA A 47 -22.07 -19.88 10.12
CA ALA A 47 -20.82 -20.10 9.41
C ALA A 47 -21.00 -21.12 8.27
N LYS A 48 -21.69 -22.24 8.53
CA LYS A 48 -22.04 -23.23 7.48
C LYS A 48 -22.90 -22.62 6.39
N ALA A 49 -23.88 -21.78 6.73
CA ALA A 49 -24.74 -21.12 5.75
C ALA A 49 -23.93 -20.18 4.83
N ILE A 50 -22.98 -19.43 5.38
CA ILE A 50 -22.06 -18.56 4.61
C ILE A 50 -21.18 -19.40 3.68
N ILE A 51 -20.57 -20.46 4.21
CA ILE A 51 -19.72 -21.37 3.43
C ILE A 51 -20.55 -21.99 2.29
N ASN A 52 -21.74 -22.51 2.58
CA ASN A 52 -22.60 -23.13 1.59
C ASN A 52 -23.03 -22.13 0.52
N LEU A 53 -23.38 -20.89 0.89
CA LEU A 53 -23.72 -19.84 -0.07
C LEU A 53 -22.58 -19.57 -1.06
N ALA A 54 -21.34 -19.51 -0.55
CA ALA A 54 -20.14 -19.17 -1.32
C ALA A 54 -19.60 -20.36 -2.14
N VAL A 55 -19.71 -21.59 -1.64
CA VAL A 55 -19.09 -22.77 -2.25
C VAL A 55 -20.07 -23.53 -3.15
N TYR A 56 -21.34 -23.65 -2.74
CA TYR A 56 -22.34 -24.49 -3.41
C TYR A 56 -23.62 -23.73 -3.82
N GLY A 57 -23.80 -22.51 -3.31
CA GLY A 57 -24.99 -21.71 -3.52
C GLY A 57 -24.86 -20.69 -4.65
N LYS A 58 -25.79 -19.73 -4.67
CA LYS A 58 -25.87 -18.66 -5.69
C LYS A 58 -24.68 -17.69 -5.75
N ALA A 59 -23.72 -17.80 -4.82
CA ALA A 59 -22.50 -16.99 -4.85
C ALA A 59 -21.27 -17.80 -5.28
N GLN A 60 -21.44 -19.07 -5.66
CA GLN A 60 -20.38 -19.88 -6.24
C GLN A 60 -19.71 -19.14 -7.41
N ASN A 61 -18.38 -19.21 -7.46
CA ASN A 61 -17.50 -18.55 -8.45
C ASN A 61 -17.53 -17.02 -8.52
N ARG A 62 -18.44 -16.34 -7.83
CA ARG A 62 -18.61 -14.87 -7.91
C ARG A 62 -17.31 -14.10 -7.67
N SER A 63 -16.52 -14.51 -6.69
CA SER A 63 -15.24 -13.84 -6.39
C SER A 63 -14.24 -13.98 -7.54
N TYR A 64 -14.18 -15.16 -8.17
CA TYR A 64 -13.32 -15.40 -9.33
C TYR A 64 -13.80 -14.60 -10.54
N GLU A 65 -15.09 -14.63 -10.84
CA GLU A 65 -15.67 -13.90 -11.97
C GLU A 65 -15.51 -12.38 -11.84
N ARG A 66 -15.72 -11.84 -10.64
CA ARG A 66 -15.48 -10.41 -10.37
C ARG A 66 -14.01 -10.04 -10.48
N LEU A 67 -13.12 -10.90 -10.00
CA LEU A 67 -11.68 -10.69 -10.15
C LEU A 67 -11.28 -10.72 -11.62
N ALA A 68 -11.76 -11.72 -12.39
CA ALA A 68 -11.53 -11.84 -13.82
C ALA A 68 -11.99 -10.59 -14.56
N LEU A 69 -13.24 -10.15 -14.35
CA LEU A 69 -13.76 -8.89 -14.91
C LEU A 69 -12.82 -7.72 -14.58
N LEU A 70 -12.41 -7.57 -13.31
CA LEU A 70 -11.57 -6.48 -12.87
C LEU A 70 -10.16 -6.53 -13.51
N VAL A 71 -9.52 -7.69 -13.57
CA VAL A 71 -8.14 -7.79 -14.08
C VAL A 71 -8.09 -7.79 -15.60
N ASP A 72 -9.03 -8.46 -16.26
CA ASP A 72 -9.04 -8.63 -17.72
C ASP A 72 -9.55 -7.38 -18.45
N THR A 73 -10.48 -6.62 -17.86
CA THR A 73 -11.05 -5.43 -18.51
C THR A 73 -10.41 -4.11 -18.08
N VAL A 74 -9.92 -4.03 -16.83
CA VAL A 74 -9.36 -2.78 -16.29
C VAL A 74 -7.84 -2.75 -16.35
N GLY A 75 -7.17 -3.90 -16.15
CA GLY A 75 -5.71 -3.96 -16.14
C GLY A 75 -5.07 -3.22 -14.95
N PRO A 76 -3.85 -2.64 -15.11
CA PRO A 76 -3.14 -1.94 -14.03
C PRO A 76 -3.89 -0.72 -13.49
N ARG A 77 -3.94 -0.57 -12.16
CA ARG A 77 -4.76 0.43 -11.44
C ARG A 77 -3.92 1.28 -10.49
N LEU A 78 -2.89 1.94 -11.02
CA LEU A 78 -2.07 2.86 -10.23
C LEU A 78 -2.92 4.01 -9.68
N SER A 79 -2.58 4.52 -8.50
CA SER A 79 -3.20 5.73 -7.93
C SER A 79 -3.22 6.87 -8.96
N GLY A 80 -4.39 7.50 -9.13
CA GLY A 80 -4.59 8.62 -10.07
C GLY A 80 -4.80 8.21 -11.52
N SER A 81 -4.68 6.93 -11.85
CA SER A 81 -4.91 6.45 -13.22
C SER A 81 -6.39 6.39 -13.59
N LYS A 82 -6.69 6.55 -14.88
CA LYS A 82 -8.04 6.34 -15.45
C LYS A 82 -8.56 4.92 -15.19
N ASN A 83 -7.67 3.95 -15.10
CA ASN A 83 -8.03 2.55 -14.83
C ASN A 83 -8.45 2.36 -13.37
N LEU A 84 -7.81 3.03 -12.41
CA LEU A 84 -8.28 3.02 -11.03
C LEU A 84 -9.70 3.58 -10.94
N GLU A 85 -10.01 4.68 -11.64
CA GLU A 85 -11.36 5.25 -11.65
C GLU A 85 -12.41 4.25 -12.18
N LYS A 86 -12.11 3.57 -13.29
CA LYS A 86 -12.97 2.49 -13.81
C LYS A 86 -13.18 1.36 -12.80
N ALA A 87 -12.12 0.98 -12.08
CA ALA A 87 -12.19 -0.06 -11.05
C ALA A 87 -13.08 0.34 -9.87
N ILE A 88 -12.98 1.59 -9.42
CA ILE A 88 -13.82 2.16 -8.37
C ILE A 88 -15.28 2.09 -8.81
N GLN A 89 -15.58 2.48 -10.05
CA GLN A 89 -16.95 2.44 -10.57
C GLN A 89 -17.50 1.02 -10.66
N ILE A 90 -16.72 0.05 -11.12
CA ILE A 90 -17.12 -1.36 -11.16
C ILE A 90 -17.41 -1.88 -9.75
N MET A 91 -16.54 -1.57 -8.79
CA MET A 91 -16.75 -2.01 -7.40
C MET A 91 -18.00 -1.37 -6.80
N TYR A 92 -18.18 -0.07 -6.99
CA TYR A 92 -19.36 0.66 -6.55
C TYR A 92 -20.65 0.03 -7.10
N GLN A 93 -20.69 -0.27 -8.41
CA GLN A 93 -21.83 -0.94 -9.04
C GLN A 93 -22.07 -2.35 -8.50
N ASN A 94 -21.01 -3.14 -8.30
CA ASN A 94 -21.13 -4.49 -7.73
C ASN A 94 -21.74 -4.47 -6.32
N LEU A 95 -21.30 -3.54 -5.47
CA LEU A 95 -21.80 -3.41 -4.10
C LEU A 95 -23.26 -2.93 -4.07
N GLN A 96 -23.64 -2.01 -4.97
CA GLN A 96 -25.04 -1.60 -5.15
C GLN A 96 -25.92 -2.78 -5.60
N GLN A 97 -25.46 -3.57 -6.57
CA GLN A 97 -26.19 -4.74 -7.07
C GLN A 97 -26.34 -5.85 -6.03
N ASP A 98 -25.39 -5.98 -5.12
CA ASP A 98 -25.48 -6.90 -3.98
C ASP A 98 -26.50 -6.46 -2.92
N GLY A 99 -27.03 -5.22 -3.03
CA GLY A 99 -28.02 -4.69 -2.10
C GLY A 99 -27.43 -4.31 -0.74
N LEU A 100 -26.14 -3.98 -0.69
CA LEU A 100 -25.49 -3.56 0.57
C LEU A 100 -25.98 -2.18 1.00
N GLU A 101 -26.03 -1.98 2.31
CA GLU A 101 -26.41 -0.71 2.91
C GLU A 101 -25.27 0.31 2.84
N ASN A 102 -25.62 1.60 2.71
CA ASN A 102 -24.69 2.72 2.78
C ASN A 102 -23.52 2.68 1.76
N VAL A 103 -23.75 2.21 0.54
CA VAL A 103 -22.73 2.22 -0.52
C VAL A 103 -22.60 3.62 -1.12
N HIS A 104 -21.45 4.27 -0.96
CA HIS A 104 -21.14 5.61 -1.48
C HIS A 104 -19.64 5.75 -1.81
N LEU A 105 -19.29 6.82 -2.52
CA LEU A 105 -17.91 7.16 -2.84
C LEU A 105 -17.40 8.28 -1.91
N GLU A 106 -16.13 8.20 -1.53
CA GLU A 106 -15.46 9.22 -0.73
C GLU A 106 -14.31 9.86 -1.53
N PRO A 107 -14.22 11.21 -1.60
CA PRO A 107 -13.16 11.88 -2.33
C PRO A 107 -11.83 11.78 -1.56
N VAL A 108 -10.76 11.39 -2.26
CA VAL A 108 -9.40 11.30 -1.70
C VAL A 108 -8.42 12.11 -2.55
N ARG A 109 -7.59 12.92 -1.90
CA ARG A 109 -6.50 13.64 -2.55
C ARG A 109 -5.25 12.76 -2.60
N ILE A 110 -4.68 12.60 -3.79
CA ILE A 110 -3.53 11.73 -4.04
C ILE A 110 -2.47 12.44 -4.89
N PRO A 111 -1.19 12.02 -4.78
CA PRO A 111 -0.19 12.39 -5.78
C PRO A 111 -0.49 11.69 -7.11
N HIS A 112 -0.18 12.37 -8.22
CA HIS A 112 -0.32 11.83 -9.58
C HIS A 112 1.07 11.68 -10.20
N TRP A 113 1.46 10.43 -10.48
CA TRP A 113 2.73 10.12 -11.14
C TRP A 113 2.44 9.27 -12.37
N GLU A 114 2.92 9.74 -13.51
CA GLU A 114 2.84 9.01 -14.78
C GLU A 114 4.24 8.57 -15.19
N ARG A 115 4.35 7.28 -15.53
CA ARG A 115 5.58 6.70 -16.04
C ARG A 115 5.83 7.22 -17.46
N GLY A 116 6.98 7.83 -17.67
CA GLY A 116 7.46 8.23 -19.00
C GLY A 116 8.20 7.11 -19.73
N GLU A 117 8.95 7.49 -20.77
CA GLU A 117 9.87 6.58 -21.45
C GLU A 117 11.10 6.30 -20.59
N GLU A 118 11.57 5.05 -20.64
CA GLU A 118 12.73 4.61 -19.88
C GLU A 118 13.56 3.62 -20.68
N SER A 119 14.88 3.78 -20.58
CA SER A 119 15.83 2.82 -21.14
C SER A 119 17.16 2.90 -20.39
N ALA A 120 17.90 1.80 -20.38
CA ALA A 120 19.28 1.77 -19.91
C ALA A 120 20.12 0.88 -20.82
N VAL A 121 21.35 1.31 -21.06
CA VAL A 121 22.34 0.58 -21.85
C VAL A 121 23.67 0.62 -21.13
N MET A 122 24.25 -0.55 -20.86
CA MET A 122 25.65 -0.67 -20.49
C MET A 122 26.49 -0.40 -21.74
N LEU A 123 27.41 0.56 -21.67
CA LEU A 123 28.29 0.91 -22.79
C LEU A 123 29.59 0.09 -22.78
N GLU A 124 30.15 -0.11 -21.58
CA GLU A 124 31.38 -0.87 -21.35
C GLU A 124 31.17 -1.94 -20.27
N PRO A 125 31.89 -3.08 -20.32
CA PRO A 125 32.89 -3.46 -21.33
C PRO A 125 32.28 -3.95 -22.65
N ARG A 126 30.95 -4.03 -22.72
CA ARG A 126 30.20 -4.38 -23.93
C ARG A 126 28.88 -3.64 -23.98
N ILE A 127 28.40 -3.39 -25.18
CA ILE A 127 27.07 -2.81 -25.39
C ILE A 127 26.01 -3.84 -24.98
N HIS A 128 25.22 -3.53 -23.95
CA HIS A 128 24.14 -4.40 -23.49
C HIS A 128 22.93 -3.58 -23.04
N LYS A 129 21.77 -3.84 -23.65
CA LYS A 129 20.50 -3.24 -23.22
C LYS A 129 20.05 -3.90 -21.91
N ILE A 130 19.72 -3.09 -20.92
CA ILE A 130 19.28 -3.55 -19.61
C ILE A 130 17.78 -3.32 -19.49
N ALA A 131 17.03 -4.35 -19.12
CA ALA A 131 15.63 -4.19 -18.74
C ALA A 131 15.56 -3.41 -17.42
N ILE A 132 14.90 -2.26 -17.46
CA ILE A 132 14.73 -1.41 -16.28
C ILE A 132 13.26 -1.10 -16.06
N LEU A 133 12.95 -0.73 -14.82
CA LEU A 133 11.66 -0.20 -14.44
C LEU A 133 11.88 0.92 -13.43
N GLY A 134 11.39 2.10 -13.75
CA GLY A 134 11.49 3.29 -12.93
C GLY A 134 10.73 3.08 -11.63
N LEU A 135 11.38 3.37 -10.52
CA LEU A 135 10.74 3.36 -9.22
C LEU A 135 9.68 4.46 -9.17
N GLY A 136 8.55 4.16 -8.55
CA GLY A 136 7.45 5.12 -8.44
C GLY A 136 7.92 6.41 -7.78
N SER A 137 7.49 7.55 -8.33
CA SER A 137 7.93 8.90 -7.92
C SER A 137 9.35 9.30 -8.35
N SER A 138 10.09 8.47 -9.09
CA SER A 138 11.33 8.92 -9.71
C SER A 138 11.07 10.04 -10.71
N ILE A 139 11.95 11.03 -10.72
CA ILE A 139 11.97 12.08 -11.74
C ILE A 139 12.57 11.55 -13.04
N GLY A 140 12.26 12.20 -14.15
CA GLY A 140 12.91 11.93 -15.43
C GLY A 140 14.35 12.43 -15.46
N THR A 141 15.17 11.83 -16.31
CA THR A 141 16.49 12.36 -16.68
C THR A 141 16.33 13.58 -17.61
N PRO A 142 17.38 14.40 -17.79
CA PRO A 142 17.42 15.41 -18.86
C PRO A 142 17.15 14.77 -20.24
N PRO A 143 16.70 15.56 -21.25
CA PRO A 143 16.41 15.06 -22.60
C PRO A 143 17.59 14.32 -23.27
N GLU A 144 18.82 14.73 -22.99
CA GLU A 144 20.06 14.12 -23.47
C GLU A 144 20.42 12.79 -22.75
N GLY A 145 19.67 12.42 -21.71
CA GLY A 145 19.95 11.28 -20.85
C GLY A 145 21.10 11.53 -19.87
N ILE A 146 21.49 10.48 -19.13
CA ILE A 146 22.64 10.51 -18.22
C ILE A 146 23.54 9.35 -18.60
N THR A 147 24.81 9.66 -18.88
CA THR A 147 25.89 8.67 -19.02
C THR A 147 26.91 8.92 -17.94
N ALA A 148 27.21 7.90 -17.13
CA ALA A 148 28.19 7.99 -16.05
C ALA A 148 28.80 6.63 -15.73
N GLU A 149 29.93 6.65 -15.04
CA GLU A 149 30.49 5.43 -14.45
C GLU A 149 29.54 4.84 -13.41
N VAL A 150 29.59 3.52 -13.25
CA VAL A 150 28.79 2.79 -12.27
C VAL A 150 29.58 2.58 -10.98
N LEU A 151 28.97 2.93 -9.85
CA LEU A 151 29.45 2.56 -8.52
C LEU A 151 28.58 1.42 -7.98
N VAL A 152 29.11 0.19 -8.01
CA VAL A 152 28.41 -0.95 -7.42
C VAL A 152 28.67 -1.01 -5.91
N VAL A 153 27.60 -1.12 -5.15
CA VAL A 153 27.61 -1.31 -3.69
C VAL A 153 26.67 -2.45 -3.33
N THR A 154 26.96 -3.13 -2.23
CA THR A 154 26.16 -4.24 -1.71
C THR A 154 25.20 -3.83 -0.61
N SER A 155 25.35 -2.64 -0.03
CA SER A 155 24.53 -2.17 1.09
C SER A 155 24.42 -0.64 1.17
N PHE A 156 23.40 -0.13 1.87
CA PHE A 156 23.31 1.29 2.21
C PHE A 156 24.52 1.76 3.05
N ASP A 157 24.95 0.95 4.01
CA ASP A 157 26.14 1.24 4.83
C ASP A 157 27.41 1.32 3.98
N GLU A 158 27.54 0.47 2.96
CA GLU A 158 28.66 0.57 2.02
C GLU A 158 28.62 1.87 1.23
N LEU A 159 27.46 2.27 0.69
CA LEU A 159 27.35 3.57 0.03
C LEU A 159 27.70 4.70 0.99
N GLN A 160 27.26 4.65 2.25
CA GLN A 160 27.56 5.68 3.23
C GLN A 160 29.07 5.80 3.48
N ARG A 161 29.78 4.67 3.62
CA ARG A 161 31.25 4.66 3.76
C ARG A 161 31.96 5.17 2.51
N ARG A 162 31.39 4.92 1.32
CA ARG A 162 31.95 5.28 0.01
C ARG A 162 31.30 6.53 -0.60
N ALA A 163 30.64 7.36 0.21
CA ALA A 163 29.83 8.48 -0.27
C ALA A 163 30.65 9.49 -1.09
N SER A 164 31.93 9.64 -0.78
CA SER A 164 32.86 10.49 -1.55
C SER A 164 33.09 10.00 -2.98
N GLU A 165 32.99 8.69 -3.24
CA GLU A 165 33.13 8.10 -4.58
C GLU A 165 31.88 8.25 -5.45
N ALA A 166 30.72 8.50 -4.84
CA ALA A 166 29.42 8.45 -5.52
C ALA A 166 29.12 9.68 -6.39
N ARG A 167 29.79 10.81 -6.15
CA ARG A 167 29.54 12.05 -6.88
C ARG A 167 29.80 11.84 -8.37
N GLY A 168 28.77 12.07 -9.19
CA GLY A 168 28.85 11.96 -10.64
C GLY A 168 28.78 10.53 -11.18
N LYS A 169 28.43 9.54 -10.34
CA LYS A 169 28.28 8.13 -10.74
C LYS A 169 26.82 7.68 -10.66
N ILE A 170 26.48 6.64 -11.43
CA ILE A 170 25.24 5.88 -11.26
C ILE A 170 25.50 4.81 -10.20
N VAL A 171 24.83 4.91 -9.05
CA VAL A 171 24.96 3.92 -7.97
C VAL A 171 24.08 2.72 -8.28
N VAL A 172 24.66 1.53 -8.28
CA VAL A 172 23.94 0.25 -8.42
C VAL A 172 24.04 -0.52 -7.11
N TYR A 173 22.89 -0.71 -6.46
CA TYR A 173 22.78 -1.61 -5.33
C TYR A 173 22.66 -3.05 -5.83
N ASN A 174 23.70 -3.84 -5.58
CA ASN A 174 23.73 -5.28 -5.85
C ASN A 174 23.71 -6.05 -4.52
N GLN A 175 22.67 -5.82 -3.73
CA GLN A 175 22.46 -6.53 -2.46
C GLN A 175 22.18 -8.02 -2.76
N PRO A 176 22.95 -8.96 -2.18
CA PRO A 176 22.65 -10.38 -2.31
C PRO A 176 21.27 -10.69 -1.73
N TYR A 177 20.41 -11.32 -2.53
CA TYR A 177 19.14 -11.84 -2.04
C TYR A 177 19.39 -13.09 -1.19
N ILE A 178 18.91 -13.05 0.06
CA ILE A 178 19.02 -14.20 0.99
C ILE A 178 17.64 -14.82 1.19
N ASN A 179 16.71 -14.02 1.71
CA ASN A 179 15.29 -14.34 1.84
C ASN A 179 14.48 -13.04 2.00
N TYR A 180 13.15 -13.15 1.91
CA TYR A 180 12.26 -12.01 2.00
C TYR A 180 12.41 -11.24 3.32
N SER A 181 12.34 -11.93 4.46
CA SER A 181 12.37 -11.29 5.79
C SER A 181 13.63 -10.47 6.06
N ARG A 182 14.77 -10.83 5.45
CA ARG A 182 16.03 -10.10 5.58
C ARG A 182 16.24 -9.05 4.48
N THR A 183 15.90 -9.38 3.23
CA THR A 183 16.24 -8.54 2.08
C THR A 183 15.23 -7.41 1.85
N VAL A 184 13.99 -7.54 2.34
CA VAL A 184 12.93 -6.51 2.21
C VAL A 184 13.27 -5.16 2.87
N GLN A 185 14.31 -5.11 3.70
CA GLN A 185 14.81 -3.86 4.28
C GLN A 185 15.50 -2.95 3.24
N TYR A 186 15.77 -3.48 2.04
CA TYR A 186 16.33 -2.77 0.89
C TYR A 186 15.26 -2.22 -0.05
#